data_AF-A0A6G8RWG4-F1
#
_entry.id   AF-A0A6G8RWG4-F1
#
_cell.length_a   1.000
_cell.length_b   1.000
_cell.length_c   1.000
_cell.angle_alpha   90.00
_cell.angle_beta   90.00
_cell.angle_gamma   90.00
#
_symmetry.space_group_name_H-M   'P 1'
#
loop_
_entity.id
_entity.type
_entity.pdbx_description
1 polymer ?
#
loop_
_entity_poly.entity_id
_entity_poly.type
_entity_poly.pdbx_seq_one_letter_code
_entity_poly.pdbx_strand_id
1 'polypeptide(L)'
;MKKWFCVASVLLMILSAQANAAIGQFRILKNDPKQYTEESIRLETNKGKLVIYSVNLSKETYRKLSNLKKNQCISLTVPDQFHKHNGVYSIDNLKRLKIVNCNR
;
A
#
# COMPACT_ATOMS: atom_id res chain seq x y z
N MET A 1 -37.79 -23.09 47.65
CA MET A 1 -36.43 -22.60 47.94
C MET A 1 -35.78 -22.15 46.64
N LYS A 2 -35.43 -20.86 46.53
CA LYS A 2 -34.72 -20.23 45.41
C LYS A 2 -33.28 -20.74 45.36
N LYS A 3 -32.80 -21.16 44.19
CA LYS A 3 -31.38 -21.03 43.82
C LYS A 3 -31.30 -20.51 42.40
N TRP A 4 -31.04 -19.20 42.33
CA TRP A 4 -30.57 -18.50 41.15
C TRP A 4 -29.13 -18.97 40.89
N PHE A 5 -28.84 -19.51 39.71
CA PHE A 5 -27.48 -19.56 39.19
C PHE A 5 -27.40 -18.58 38.03
N CYS A 6 -26.90 -17.40 38.37
CA CYS A 6 -26.42 -16.39 37.46
C CYS A 6 -24.92 -16.66 37.23
N VAL A 7 -24.41 -16.18 36.07
CA VAL A 7 -22.98 -16.02 35.73
C VAL A 7 -22.28 -17.36 35.37
N ALA A 8 -21.69 -17.58 34.20
CA ALA A 8 -20.91 -16.67 33.38
C ALA A 8 -21.01 -17.05 31.89
N SER A 9 -21.67 -16.21 31.07
CA SER A 9 -21.34 -16.15 29.65
C SER A 9 -19.96 -15.53 29.53
N VAL A 10 -18.92 -16.36 29.49
CA VAL A 10 -17.58 -15.94 29.05
C VAL A 10 -17.66 -15.82 27.53
N LEU A 11 -18.22 -14.71 27.06
CA LEU A 11 -18.15 -14.31 25.66
C LEU A 11 -16.71 -13.82 25.43
N LEU A 12 -15.83 -14.74 25.06
CA LEU A 12 -14.46 -14.43 24.65
C LEU A 12 -14.55 -13.64 23.35
N MET A 13 -14.66 -12.31 23.43
CA MET A 13 -14.55 -11.44 22.26
C MET A 13 -13.09 -11.49 21.82
N ILE A 14 -12.80 -12.38 20.87
CA ILE A 14 -11.56 -12.35 20.10
C ILE A 14 -11.63 -11.06 19.29
N LEU A 15 -11.00 -10.00 19.80
CA LEU A 15 -10.66 -8.81 19.02
C LEU A 15 -9.66 -9.26 17.96
N SER A 16 -10.17 -9.77 16.83
CA SER A 16 -9.36 -9.91 15.63
C SER A 16 -8.95 -8.50 15.22
N ALA A 17 -7.68 -8.15 15.47
CA ALA A 17 -7.07 -6.98 14.89
C ALA A 17 -7.19 -7.13 13.37
N GLN A 18 -8.17 -6.46 12.76
CA GLN A 18 -8.28 -6.40 11.31
C GLN A 18 -7.06 -5.61 10.84
N ALA A 19 -6.06 -6.30 10.29
CA ALA A 19 -4.98 -5.66 9.56
C ALA A 19 -5.60 -4.99 8.34
N ASN A 20 -5.97 -3.71 8.50
CA ASN A 20 -6.68 -2.97 7.48
C ASN A 20 -5.66 -2.50 6.45
N ALA A 21 -5.78 -3.02 5.23
CA ALA A 21 -4.96 -2.59 4.12
C ALA A 21 -5.15 -1.08 3.84
N ALA A 22 -4.07 -0.29 3.88
CA ALA A 22 -4.14 1.12 3.50
C ALA A 22 -4.16 1.31 1.98
N ILE A 23 -4.87 2.36 1.55
CA ILE A 23 -4.96 2.78 0.15
C ILE A 23 -4.43 4.20 0.02
N GLY A 24 -3.51 4.42 -0.92
CA GLY A 24 -2.89 5.72 -1.17
C GLY A 24 -2.90 6.08 -2.64
N GLN A 25 -3.33 7.30 -2.97
CA GLN A 25 -3.26 7.84 -4.33
C GLN A 25 -2.07 8.77 -4.52
N PHE A 26 -1.39 8.62 -5.66
CA PHE A 26 -0.19 9.36 -6.03
C PHE A 26 -0.25 9.80 -7.49
N ARG A 27 0.12 11.05 -7.77
CA ARG A 27 0.31 11.56 -9.13
C ARG A 27 1.79 11.46 -9.50
N ILE A 28 2.09 10.80 -10.60
CA ILE A 28 3.46 10.61 -11.10
C ILE A 28 4.01 11.93 -11.65
N LEU A 29 5.14 12.38 -11.12
CA LEU A 29 5.90 13.53 -11.62
C LEU A 29 7.04 13.09 -12.51
N LYS A 30 7.73 12.01 -12.15
CA LYS A 30 8.82 11.41 -12.91
C LYS A 30 8.83 9.89 -12.76
N ASN A 31 8.98 9.21 -13.89
CA ASN A 31 9.21 7.78 -13.99
C ASN A 31 10.40 7.58 -14.95
N ASP A 32 11.57 7.25 -14.41
CA ASP A 32 12.81 7.10 -15.17
C ASP A 32 13.26 5.64 -15.09
N PRO A 33 13.30 4.89 -16.21
CA PRO A 33 13.75 3.50 -16.23
C PRO A 33 15.15 3.30 -15.65
N LYS A 34 16.02 4.32 -15.64
CA LYS A 34 17.35 4.23 -15.01
C LYS A 34 17.30 4.12 -13.48
N GLN A 35 16.14 4.36 -12.88
CA GLN A 35 15.91 4.24 -11.44
C GLN A 35 15.32 2.87 -11.05
N TYR A 36 15.30 1.92 -11.99
CA TYR A 36 14.83 0.56 -11.78
C TYR A 36 16.05 -0.32 -11.59
N THR A 37 16.08 -0.98 -10.44
CA THR A 37 17.15 -1.90 -10.04
C THR A 37 16.54 -3.26 -9.76
N GLU A 38 17.37 -4.28 -9.55
CA GLU A 38 16.89 -5.59 -9.13
C GLU A 38 16.14 -5.56 -7.79
N GLU A 39 16.50 -4.61 -6.92
CA GLU A 39 15.95 -4.47 -5.56
C GLU A 39 14.78 -3.50 -5.46
N SER A 40 14.76 -2.44 -6.28
CA SER A 40 13.72 -1.41 -6.16
C SER A 40 13.36 -0.69 -7.45
N ILE A 41 12.13 -0.20 -7.49
CA ILE A 41 11.61 0.77 -8.45
C ILE A 41 11.44 2.11 -7.73
N ARG A 42 12.00 3.18 -8.29
CA ARG A 42 11.85 4.53 -7.72
C ARG A 42 11.06 5.45 -8.65
N LEU A 43 10.04 6.11 -8.08
CA LEU A 43 9.18 7.07 -8.77
C LEU A 43 9.15 8.39 -7.99
N GLU A 44 9.08 9.51 -8.69
CA GLU A 44 8.80 10.81 -8.06
C GLU A 44 7.30 11.12 -8.19
N THR A 45 6.67 11.55 -7.09
CA THR A 45 5.24 11.84 -7.05
C THR A 45 4.94 13.19 -6.40
N ASN A 46 3.70 13.65 -6.54
CA ASN A 46 3.21 14.87 -5.88
C ASN A 46 3.25 14.82 -4.35
N LYS A 47 3.40 13.65 -3.73
CA LYS A 47 3.46 13.48 -2.26
C LYS A 47 4.87 13.20 -1.75
N GLY A 48 5.84 13.00 -2.64
CA GLY A 48 7.21 12.57 -2.30
C GLY A 48 7.73 11.49 -3.24
N LYS A 49 8.87 10.91 -2.90
CA LYS A 49 9.43 9.77 -3.64
C LYS A 49 8.73 8.48 -3.21
N LEU A 50 8.42 7.60 -4.16
CA LEU A 50 8.01 6.22 -3.89
C LEU A 50 9.19 5.31 -4.20
N VAL A 51 9.53 4.43 -3.26
CA VAL A 51 10.50 3.35 -3.44
C VAL A 51 9.74 2.05 -3.20
N ILE A 52 9.58 1.25 -4.24
CA ILE A 52 8.82 0.00 -4.21
C ILE A 52 9.81 -1.15 -4.34
N TYR A 53 9.81 -2.08 -3.38
CA TYR A 53 10.70 -3.23 -3.41
C TYR A 53 10.29 -4.18 -4.54
N SER A 54 11.18 -4.46 -5.49
CA SER A 54 10.85 -5.19 -6.73
C SER A 54 10.79 -6.70 -6.54
N VAL A 55 11.47 -7.23 -5.52
CA VAL A 55 11.58 -8.68 -5.27
C VAL A 55 10.22 -9.37 -5.17
N ASN A 56 9.22 -8.67 -4.63
CA ASN A 56 7.87 -9.20 -4.40
C ASN A 56 6.86 -8.80 -5.50
N LEU A 57 7.29 -8.16 -6.58
CA LEU A 57 6.38 -7.71 -7.63
C LEU A 57 6.13 -8.81 -8.65
N SER A 58 4.86 -8.99 -9.01
CA SER A 58 4.52 -9.77 -10.21
C SER A 58 5.05 -9.07 -11.46
N LYS A 59 5.42 -9.85 -12.48
CA LYS A 59 5.82 -9.33 -13.81
C LYS A 59 4.81 -8.33 -14.38
N GLU A 60 3.51 -8.57 -14.16
CA GLU A 60 2.44 -7.68 -14.59
C GLU A 60 2.48 -6.33 -13.86
N THR A 61 2.67 -6.34 -12.53
CA THR A 61 2.76 -5.12 -11.71
C THR A 61 4.01 -4.33 -12.08
N TYR A 62 5.14 -5.00 -12.26
CA TYR A 62 6.39 -4.38 -12.75
C TYR A 62 6.16 -3.67 -14.09
N ARG A 63 5.58 -4.37 -15.07
CA ARG A 63 5.27 -3.81 -16.39
C ARG A 63 4.30 -2.62 -16.31
N LYS A 64 3.30 -2.68 -15.42
CA LYS A 64 2.40 -1.55 -15.19
C LYS A 64 3.16 -0.34 -14.65
N LEU A 65 4.04 -0.53 -13.67
CA LEU A 65 4.89 0.54 -13.11
C LEU A 65 5.83 1.13 -14.17
N SER A 66 6.49 0.30 -14.97
CA SER A 66 7.43 0.77 -16.01
C SER A 66 6.74 1.60 -17.10
N ASN A 67 5.44 1.38 -17.33
CA ASN A 67 4.66 2.08 -18.35
C ASN A 67 3.94 3.34 -17.85
N LEU A 68 4.09 3.69 -16.56
CA LEU A 68 3.47 4.89 -16.00
C LEU A 68 4.06 6.15 -16.64
N LYS A 69 3.18 7.03 -17.11
CA LYS A 69 3.52 8.32 -17.71
C LYS A 69 3.40 9.43 -16.68
N LYS A 70 4.13 10.53 -16.92
CA LYS A 70 3.99 11.78 -16.17
C LYS A 70 2.51 12.21 -16.13
N ASN A 71 2.09 12.73 -14.99
CA ASN A 71 0.72 13.17 -14.67
C ASN A 71 -0.35 12.07 -14.56
N GLN A 72 -0.01 10.79 -14.75
CA GLN A 72 -0.95 9.72 -14.40
C GLN A 72 -1.08 9.60 -12.88
N CYS A 73 -2.28 9.23 -12.42
CA CYS A 73 -2.53 8.91 -11.02
C CYS A 73 -2.65 7.41 -10.81
N ILE A 74 -2.03 6.95 -9.75
CA ILE A 74 -2.08 5.56 -9.31
C ILE A 74 -2.65 5.47 -7.91
N SER A 75 -3.40 4.39 -7.67
CA SER A 75 -3.84 3.97 -6.36
C SER A 75 -3.06 2.71 -5.98
N LEU A 76 -2.35 2.79 -4.86
CA LEU A 76 -1.59 1.70 -4.28
C LEU A 76 -2.35 1.15 -3.07
N THR A 77 -2.40 -0.17 -2.94
CA THR A 77 -2.88 -0.84 -1.73
C THR A 77 -1.70 -1.55 -1.08
N VAL A 78 -1.46 -1.27 0.20
CA VAL A 78 -0.44 -1.93 1.04
C VAL A 78 -1.12 -2.69 2.19
N PRO A 79 -0.48 -3.70 2.80
CA PRO A 79 -1.10 -4.55 3.80
C PRO A 79 -1.46 -3.84 5.10
N ASP A 80 -0.66 -2.85 5.48
CA ASP A 80 -0.80 -2.12 6.73
C ASP A 80 -0.92 -0.63 6.43
N GLN A 81 0.17 0.14 6.57
CA GLN A 81 0.17 1.59 6.39
C GLN A 81 1.29 2.09 5.47
N PHE A 82 1.16 3.34 5.03
CA PHE A 82 2.21 4.04 4.27
C PHE A 82 3.19 4.70 5.24
N HIS A 83 4.39 4.14 5.36
CA HIS A 83 5.47 4.76 6.12
C HIS A 83 6.17 5.82 5.26
N LYS A 84 6.32 7.04 5.80
CA LYS A 84 7.01 8.14 5.14
C LYS A 84 8.13 8.66 6.02
N HIS A 85 9.36 8.63 5.51
CA HIS A 85 10.52 9.19 6.17
C HIS A 85 11.26 10.12 5.22
N ASN A 86 11.50 11.36 5.64
CA ASN A 86 12.22 12.38 4.84
C ASN A 86 11.71 12.53 3.39
N GLY A 87 10.38 12.53 3.21
CA GLY A 87 9.79 12.68 1.88
C GLY A 87 9.74 11.40 1.03
N VAL A 88 10.19 10.27 1.57
CA VAL A 88 10.22 8.97 0.87
C VAL A 88 9.20 8.02 1.47
N TYR A 89 8.38 7.43 0.62
CA TYR A 89 7.51 6.31 0.93
C TYR A 89 8.19 5.01 0.51
N SER A 90 8.46 4.13 1.46
CA SER A 90 9.01 2.79 1.19
C SER A 90 7.89 1.76 1.20
N ILE A 91 7.79 0.95 0.15
CA ILE A 91 6.73 -0.04 -0.06
C ILE A 91 7.36 -1.42 -0.21
N ASP A 92 7.40 -2.18 0.89
CA ASP A 92 8.00 -3.52 0.91
C ASP A 92 7.09 -4.59 0.31
N ASN A 93 5.78 -4.40 0.46
CA ASN A 93 4.77 -5.33 -0.03
C ASN A 93 3.62 -4.57 -0.70
N LEU A 94 3.59 -4.59 -2.03
CA LEU A 94 2.53 -3.98 -2.81
C LEU A 94 1.43 -5.00 -3.10
N LYS A 95 0.26 -4.84 -2.47
CA LYS A 95 -0.88 -5.75 -2.68
C LYS A 95 -1.60 -5.47 -3.99
N ARG A 96 -1.73 -4.20 -4.37
CA ARG A 96 -2.45 -3.82 -5.59
C ARG A 96 -1.98 -2.49 -6.14
N LEU A 97 -1.91 -2.42 -7.47
CA LEU A 97 -1.71 -1.20 -8.25
C LEU A 97 -2.89 -1.00 -9.19
N LYS A 98 -3.51 0.18 -9.15
CA LYS A 98 -4.53 0.61 -10.12
C LYS A 98 -4.15 1.96 -10.71
N ILE A 99 -4.29 2.11 -12.03
CA ILE A 99 -4.29 3.44 -12.66
C ILE A 99 -5.69 4.02 -12.46
N VAL A 100 -5.77 5.25 -11.97
CA VAL A 100 -7.04 5.92 -11.64
C VAL A 100 -7.03 7.33 -12.21
N ASN A 101 -8.21 7.94 -12.32
CA ASN A 101 -8.30 9.36 -12.60
C ASN A 101 -7.68 10.14 -11.45
N CYS A 102 -6.94 11.21 -11.78
CA CYS A 102 -6.45 12.11 -10.75
C CYS A 102 -7.63 12.83 -10.11
N ASN A 103 -7.87 12.59 -8.82
CA ASN A 103 -8.74 13.45 -8.05
C ASN A 103 -8.18 14.87 -8.11
N ARG A 104 -9.04 15.84 -8.44
CA ARG A 104 -8.70 17.26 -8.53
C ARG A 104 -8.29 17.81 -7.17
#